data_AF-A0A0F9GZ33-F1
#
_entry.id   AF-A0A0F9GZ33-F1
#
_cell.length_a   1.000
_cell.length_b   1.000
_cell.length_c   1.000
_cell.angle_alpha   90.00
_cell.angle_beta   90.00
_cell.angle_gamma   90.00
#
_symmetry.space_group_name_H-M   'P 1'
#
loop_
_entity.id
_entity.type
_entity.pdbx_description
1 polymer ?
#
loop_
_entity_poly.entity_id
_entity_poly.type
_entity_poly.pdbx_seq_one_letter_code
_entity_poly.pdbx_strand_id
1 'polypeptide(L)'
;MTENKQLINMKPKKIKLPFGLNENNILVHITYVERGKKCYCVCPSCRSPLIAAKGSKKQPHFKHAVVNECEGGMESAIHLAAKQMIMEKKQITLPKYVSIASATDSRGIKHTEGKTVVEDGTVITFDSVQEETELHGMKADILAKKGNKSLIIEIFYRHKVEDQKLVKITEANISAIEINLSDLTPEDVKNWETFWLCINDPRRVQWLHYAKAHPELKKQLEMKIQAQIQEQEEEYKQEEIREKKVLSRALYVLKTRPRKQYIAYLKQKAETSPVRKFYTQNLPFSWPDLPDFVNADIPNGDWIFGCDRRVWQTAFYKSFIWIKEESFSVRRVHNWLQHIVKINKSVEAVEIYGSCYPCLVSADIYASLPSSCGTLRAYFNYLCELGMLEFSGDELGDPGSCWFRVVSKSARCSPEQMAHLD
;
A
#
# COMPACT_ATOMS: atom_id res chain seq x y z
N MET A 1 12.92 34.88 -6.72
CA MET A 1 11.48 34.74 -6.43
C MET A 1 11.36 33.77 -5.27
N THR A 2 11.41 34.31 -4.06
CA THR A 2 11.40 33.55 -2.81
C THR A 2 10.15 33.99 -2.06
N GLU A 3 9.03 33.34 -2.34
CA GLU A 3 7.81 33.47 -1.53
C GLU A 3 7.94 32.55 -0.32
N ASN A 4 8.55 33.08 0.73
CA ASN A 4 8.55 32.42 2.04
C ASN A 4 7.19 32.68 2.69
N LYS A 5 6.29 31.69 2.59
CA LYS A 5 5.04 31.61 3.33
C LYS A 5 5.33 31.73 4.82
N GLN A 6 5.02 32.90 5.40
CA GLN A 6 4.84 33.03 6.84
C GLN A 6 3.70 32.10 7.25
N LEU A 7 4.06 30.92 7.77
CA LEU A 7 3.18 30.12 8.61
C LEU A 7 2.93 30.93 9.88
N ILE A 8 1.87 31.74 9.85
CA ILE A 8 1.36 32.44 11.02
C ILE A 8 0.89 31.36 11.98
N ASN A 9 1.70 31.10 13.00
CA ASN A 9 1.37 30.24 14.14
C ASN A 9 0.27 30.93 14.97
N MET A 10 -0.97 30.94 14.46
CA MET A 10 -2.13 31.43 15.18
C MET A 10 -2.48 30.40 16.26
N LYS A 11 -2.09 30.66 17.51
CA LYS A 11 -2.65 29.92 18.66
C LYS A 11 -4.17 29.90 18.51
N PRO A 12 -4.82 28.72 18.54
CA PRO A 12 -6.27 28.65 18.39
C PRO A 12 -6.91 29.49 19.49
N LYS A 13 -7.75 30.46 19.08
CA LYS A 13 -8.46 31.31 20.03
C LYS A 13 -9.38 30.43 20.88
N LYS A 14 -9.07 30.28 22.16
CA LYS A 14 -9.90 29.52 23.11
C LYS A 14 -11.31 30.11 23.13
N ILE A 15 -12.28 29.27 22.79
CA ILE A 15 -13.71 29.56 22.86
C ILE A 15 -14.10 29.94 24.30
N LYS A 16 -14.99 30.93 24.45
CA LYS A 16 -15.52 31.39 25.73
C LYS A 16 -16.98 31.01 25.87
N LEU A 17 -17.46 30.90 27.11
CA LEU A 17 -18.82 30.45 27.46
C LEU A 17 -19.91 31.24 26.69
N PRO A 18 -20.57 30.65 25.67
CA PRO A 18 -21.50 31.36 24.80
C PRO A 18 -22.96 31.23 25.24
N PHE A 19 -23.28 30.22 26.06
CA PHE A 19 -24.63 29.92 26.53
C PHE A 19 -24.73 30.00 28.06
N GLY A 20 -25.93 30.32 28.54
CA GLY A 20 -26.29 30.31 29.96
C GLY A 20 -27.78 29.99 30.13
N LEU A 21 -28.20 29.63 31.33
CA LEU A 21 -29.62 29.41 31.62
C LEU A 21 -30.24 30.70 32.12
N ASN A 22 -31.41 31.09 31.59
CA ASN A 22 -32.17 32.23 32.12
C ASN A 22 -32.95 31.87 33.40
N GLU A 23 -33.73 32.81 33.91
CA GLU A 23 -34.56 32.66 35.11
C GLU A 23 -35.58 31.50 35.05
N ASN A 24 -36.00 31.12 33.83
CA ASN A 24 -36.92 30.01 33.59
C ASN A 24 -36.20 28.68 33.34
N ASN A 25 -34.90 28.61 33.61
CA ASN A 25 -34.02 27.47 33.27
C ASN A 25 -33.97 27.14 31.77
N ILE A 26 -34.28 28.10 30.90
CA ILE A 26 -34.17 27.95 29.45
C ILE A 26 -32.78 28.38 29.02
N LEU A 27 -32.12 27.58 28.20
CA LEU A 27 -30.80 27.91 27.67
C LEU A 27 -30.92 29.04 26.64
N VAL A 28 -30.10 30.07 26.83
CA VAL A 28 -30.07 31.26 25.99
C VAL A 28 -28.65 31.55 25.51
N HIS A 29 -28.53 32.02 24.28
CA HIS A 29 -27.24 32.45 23.73
C HIS A 29 -26.94 33.90 24.13
N ILE A 30 -25.66 34.20 24.37
CA ILE A 30 -25.19 35.51 24.84
C ILE A 30 -25.70 36.68 23.99
N THR A 31 -25.93 36.51 22.68
CA THR A 31 -26.42 37.59 21.81
C THR A 31 -27.82 38.09 22.20
N TYR A 32 -28.68 37.26 22.79
CA TYR A 32 -30.09 37.58 23.06
C TYR A 32 -30.37 38.13 24.46
N VAL A 33 -29.39 38.17 25.36
CA VAL A 33 -29.59 38.61 26.75
C VAL A 33 -29.18 40.07 26.98
N GLU A 34 -29.66 40.71 28.04
CA GLU A 34 -29.17 42.04 28.41
C GLU A 34 -27.68 42.02 28.82
N ARG A 35 -27.00 43.16 28.67
CA ARG A 35 -25.59 43.28 29.07
C ARG A 35 -25.45 43.30 30.60
N GLY A 36 -24.40 42.66 31.10
CA GLY A 36 -24.04 42.69 32.52
C GLY A 36 -24.85 41.73 33.39
N LYS A 37 -25.07 42.08 34.65
CA LYS A 37 -25.83 41.26 35.62
C LYS A 37 -27.33 41.23 35.34
N LYS A 38 -27.84 42.16 34.54
CA LYS A 38 -29.24 42.22 34.09
C LYS A 38 -29.64 41.08 33.14
N CYS A 39 -28.70 40.22 32.73
CA CYS A 39 -29.05 39.00 32.02
C CYS A 39 -29.76 37.97 32.90
N TYR A 40 -29.62 38.06 34.23
CA TYR A 40 -30.16 37.11 35.21
C TYR A 40 -29.84 35.63 34.88
N CYS A 41 -28.76 35.39 34.14
CA CYS A 41 -28.38 34.06 33.71
C CYS A 41 -27.52 33.34 34.76
N VAL A 42 -27.59 32.01 34.78
CA VAL A 42 -26.76 31.14 35.62
C VAL A 42 -25.97 30.14 34.77
N CYS A 43 -24.85 29.66 35.31
CA CYS A 43 -24.01 28.65 34.66
C CYS A 43 -24.75 27.30 34.59
N PRO A 44 -24.79 26.62 33.43
CA PRO A 44 -25.45 25.32 33.33
C PRO A 44 -24.79 24.21 34.17
N SER A 45 -23.49 24.34 34.47
CA SER A 45 -22.74 23.37 35.28
C SER A 45 -22.86 23.68 36.79
N CYS A 46 -22.31 24.80 37.26
CA CYS A 46 -22.22 25.10 38.69
C CYS A 46 -23.38 25.95 39.24
N ARG A 47 -24.36 26.31 38.40
CA ARG A 47 -25.52 27.17 38.76
C ARG A 47 -25.18 28.55 39.32
N SER A 48 -23.91 28.96 39.31
CA SER A 48 -23.47 30.27 39.78
C SER A 48 -23.94 31.39 38.84
N PRO A 49 -24.26 32.59 39.36
CA PRO A 49 -24.69 33.72 38.53
C PRO A 49 -23.63 34.13 37.49
N LEU A 50 -24.11 34.51 36.31
CA LEU A 50 -23.29 34.94 35.18
C LEU A 50 -23.43 36.45 34.92
N ILE A 51 -22.41 37.00 34.27
CA ILE A 51 -22.36 38.37 33.75
C ILE A 51 -22.20 38.28 32.23
N ALA A 52 -23.16 38.86 31.50
CA ALA A 52 -23.10 38.97 30.05
C ALA A 52 -22.08 40.03 29.61
N ALA A 53 -20.88 39.61 29.26
CA ALA A 53 -19.79 40.49 28.82
C ALA A 53 -19.89 40.77 27.31
N LYS A 54 -20.72 41.76 26.95
CA LYS A 54 -20.88 42.29 25.59
C LYS A 54 -20.03 43.53 25.39
N GLY A 55 -19.02 43.47 24.52
CA GLY A 55 -18.18 44.62 24.18
C GLY A 55 -17.70 44.55 22.73
N SER A 56 -17.21 45.67 22.20
CA SER A 56 -16.79 45.79 20.79
C SER A 56 -15.46 45.12 20.46
N LYS A 57 -14.59 44.90 21.45
CA LYS A 57 -13.21 44.40 21.26
C LYS A 57 -13.01 42.89 21.47
N LYS A 58 -13.92 42.24 22.20
CA LYS A 58 -13.82 40.81 22.57
C LYS A 58 -15.13 40.13 22.20
N GLN A 59 -15.06 38.86 21.80
CA GLN A 59 -16.24 38.02 21.58
C GLN A 59 -17.20 38.15 22.77
N PRO A 60 -18.51 38.39 22.55
CA PRO A 60 -19.52 38.30 23.59
C PRO A 60 -19.44 36.95 24.29
N HIS A 61 -19.40 36.95 25.61
CA HIS A 61 -19.39 35.71 26.40
C HIS A 61 -19.98 35.95 27.79
N PHE A 62 -20.38 34.87 28.44
CA PHE A 62 -20.69 34.87 29.86
C PHE A 62 -19.41 34.73 30.70
N LYS A 63 -19.42 35.40 31.86
CA LYS A 63 -18.41 35.25 32.91
C LYS A 63 -19.10 34.93 34.23
N HIS A 64 -18.50 34.13 35.08
CA HIS A 64 -18.99 33.97 36.44
C HIS A 64 -18.90 35.30 37.20
N ALA A 65 -19.98 35.66 37.90
CA ALA A 65 -20.04 36.88 38.70
C ALA A 65 -19.15 36.82 39.95
N VAL A 66 -18.89 35.61 40.42
CA VAL A 66 -17.95 35.27 41.50
C VAL A 66 -16.78 34.51 40.88
N VAL A 67 -15.57 34.69 41.40
CA VAL A 67 -14.40 33.92 40.98
C VAL A 67 -14.62 32.47 41.38
N ASN A 68 -15.12 31.66 40.44
CA ASN A 68 -15.32 30.23 40.59
C ASN A 68 -14.53 29.52 39.49
N GLU A 69 -13.68 28.57 39.89
CA GLU A 69 -13.05 27.63 38.96
C GLU A 69 -14.11 26.61 38.50
N CYS A 70 -14.87 26.98 37.48
CA CYS A 70 -15.86 26.09 36.87
C CYS A 70 -15.23 25.39 35.66
N GLU A 71 -14.63 24.24 35.90
CA GLU A 71 -13.93 23.48 34.86
C GLU A 71 -14.89 22.91 33.81
N GLY A 72 -16.10 22.49 34.23
CA GLY A 72 -17.13 21.87 33.38
C GLY A 72 -18.13 22.84 32.71
N GLY A 73 -18.09 24.14 33.04
CA GLY A 73 -19.11 25.10 32.57
C GLY A 73 -19.26 25.19 31.06
N MET A 74 -18.14 25.08 30.34
CA MET A 74 -18.12 25.11 28.88
C MET A 74 -18.72 23.83 28.27
N GLU A 75 -18.30 22.67 28.77
CA GLU A 75 -18.77 21.38 28.28
C GLU A 75 -20.27 21.20 28.49
N SER A 76 -20.75 21.46 29.71
CA SER A 76 -22.19 21.40 30.02
C SER A 76 -22.99 22.35 29.13
N ALA A 77 -22.50 23.56 28.88
CA ALA A 77 -23.17 24.52 28.01
C ALA A 77 -23.24 24.07 26.54
N ILE A 78 -22.15 23.50 25.99
CA ILE A 78 -22.12 23.00 24.61
C ILE A 78 -23.02 21.77 24.45
N HIS A 79 -22.99 20.81 25.39
CA HIS A 79 -23.85 19.63 25.35
C HIS A 79 -25.33 20.04 25.41
N LEU A 80 -25.72 20.88 26.37
CA LEU A 80 -27.11 21.33 26.50
C LEU A 80 -27.58 22.11 25.26
N ALA A 81 -26.72 22.97 24.70
CA ALA A 81 -27.06 23.69 23.47
C ALA A 81 -27.29 22.73 22.31
N ALA A 82 -26.41 21.75 22.11
CA ALA A 82 -26.54 20.79 21.01
C ALA A 82 -27.78 19.89 21.19
N LYS A 83 -28.05 19.41 22.41
CA LYS A 83 -29.28 18.66 22.75
C LYS A 83 -30.53 19.45 22.39
N GLN A 84 -30.61 20.70 22.84
CA GLN A 84 -31.74 21.57 22.53
C GLN A 84 -31.93 21.76 21.02
N MET A 85 -30.86 22.04 20.27
CA MET A 85 -30.98 22.23 18.82
C MET A 85 -31.53 20.98 18.12
N ILE A 86 -31.04 19.79 18.49
CA ILE A 86 -31.48 18.53 17.89
C ILE A 86 -32.93 18.24 18.28
N MET A 87 -33.34 18.53 19.53
CA MET A 87 -34.72 18.38 19.99
C MET A 87 -35.69 19.32 19.28
N GLU A 88 -35.29 20.58 19.05
CA GLU A 88 -36.10 21.58 18.35
C GLU A 88 -36.23 21.28 16.85
N LYS A 89 -35.09 20.98 16.19
CA LYS A 89 -35.06 20.74 14.74
C LYS A 89 -35.56 19.34 14.37
N LYS A 90 -35.53 18.39 15.31
CA LYS A 90 -35.89 16.97 15.12
C LYS A 90 -35.33 16.36 13.85
N GLN A 91 -34.08 16.71 13.52
CA GLN A 91 -33.40 16.17 12.35
C GLN A 91 -31.90 16.11 12.58
N ILE A 92 -31.20 15.32 11.76
CA ILE A 92 -29.74 15.34 11.66
C ILE A 92 -29.31 14.89 10.25
N THR A 93 -28.17 15.36 9.79
CA THR A 93 -27.51 14.85 8.58
C THR A 93 -26.56 13.71 8.96
N LEU A 94 -26.76 12.53 8.37
CA LEU A 94 -25.95 11.35 8.62
C LEU A 94 -24.71 11.30 7.70
N PRO A 95 -23.58 10.79 8.20
CA PRO A 95 -22.42 10.49 7.37
C PRO A 95 -22.63 9.19 6.61
N LYS A 96 -21.82 8.98 5.57
CA LYS A 96 -21.78 7.72 4.81
C LYS A 96 -21.59 6.51 5.75
N TYR A 97 -22.34 5.44 5.50
CA TYR A 97 -22.08 4.12 6.08
C TYR A 97 -21.89 3.09 4.98
N VAL A 98 -20.77 2.35 5.03
CA VAL A 98 -20.45 1.27 4.10
C VAL A 98 -20.34 -0.02 4.88
N SER A 99 -21.13 -1.02 4.49
CA SER A 99 -20.92 -2.40 4.95
C SER A 99 -19.78 -3.00 4.13
N ILE A 100 -18.73 -3.48 4.79
CA ILE A 100 -17.52 -3.99 4.15
C ILE A 100 -17.29 -5.43 4.62
N ALA A 101 -16.93 -6.30 3.69
CA ALA A 101 -16.34 -7.61 3.97
C ALA A 101 -14.94 -7.67 3.37
N SER A 102 -14.07 -8.47 3.97
CA SER A 102 -12.74 -8.74 3.41
C SER A 102 -12.27 -10.13 3.79
N ALA A 103 -11.56 -10.78 2.87
CA ALA A 103 -10.87 -12.05 3.11
C ALA A 103 -9.55 -12.06 2.33
N THR A 104 -8.69 -13.02 2.63
CA THR A 104 -7.36 -13.15 2.03
C THR A 104 -7.27 -14.50 1.34
N ASP A 105 -6.68 -14.53 0.14
CA ASP A 105 -6.40 -15.78 -0.59
C ASP A 105 -5.12 -16.48 -0.10
N SER A 106 -4.80 -17.64 -0.68
CA SER A 106 -3.64 -18.45 -0.35
C SER A 106 -2.30 -17.78 -0.65
N ARG A 107 -2.27 -16.75 -1.51
CA ARG A 107 -1.08 -15.94 -1.82
C ARG A 107 -0.95 -14.71 -0.93
N GLY A 108 -1.86 -14.50 0.02
CA GLY A 108 -1.84 -13.38 0.95
C GLY A 108 -2.44 -12.09 0.38
N ILE A 109 -3.11 -12.14 -0.78
CA ILE A 109 -3.74 -10.96 -1.39
C ILE A 109 -5.10 -10.73 -0.72
N LYS A 110 -5.32 -9.50 -0.26
CA LYS A 110 -6.57 -9.10 0.40
C LYS A 110 -7.62 -8.69 -0.62
N HIS A 111 -8.76 -9.37 -0.58
CA HIS A 111 -9.97 -9.06 -1.35
C HIS A 111 -10.95 -8.30 -0.46
N THR A 112 -11.56 -7.23 -0.97
CA THR A 112 -12.49 -6.39 -0.21
C THR A 112 -13.69 -6.03 -1.07
N GLU A 113 -14.89 -6.21 -0.52
CA GLU A 113 -16.15 -5.84 -1.15
C GLU A 113 -16.94 -4.96 -0.17
N GLY A 114 -17.62 -3.96 -0.72
CA GLY A 114 -18.37 -3.01 0.10
C GLY A 114 -19.65 -2.55 -0.58
N LYS A 115 -20.66 -2.24 0.24
CA LYS A 115 -21.91 -1.64 -0.22
C LYS A 115 -22.28 -0.45 0.65
N THR A 116 -22.52 0.70 0.03
CA THR A 116 -23.07 1.87 0.72
C THR A 116 -24.49 1.56 1.20
N VAL A 117 -24.74 1.73 2.50
CA VAL A 117 -26.07 1.55 3.12
C VAL A 117 -26.70 2.88 3.50
N VAL A 118 -25.86 3.88 3.80
CA VAL A 118 -26.27 5.27 4.02
C VAL A 118 -25.39 6.13 3.14
N GLU A 119 -26.01 6.91 2.26
CA GLU A 119 -25.30 7.89 1.44
C GLU A 119 -24.86 9.07 2.30
N ASP A 120 -23.72 9.67 1.93
CA ASP A 120 -23.23 10.85 2.64
C ASP A 120 -24.20 12.01 2.50
N GLY A 121 -24.41 12.78 3.57
CA GLY A 121 -25.34 13.90 3.55
C GLY A 121 -26.82 13.50 3.66
N THR A 122 -27.14 12.25 4.00
CA THR A 122 -28.53 11.81 4.16
C THR A 122 -29.19 12.53 5.35
N VAL A 123 -30.17 13.39 5.08
CA VAL A 123 -30.95 14.06 6.12
C VAL A 123 -32.04 13.12 6.65
N ILE A 124 -32.08 12.92 7.96
CA ILE A 124 -33.15 12.17 8.64
C ILE A 124 -33.91 13.08 9.59
N THR A 125 -35.25 13.03 9.51
CA THR A 125 -36.18 13.65 10.45
C THR A 125 -36.74 12.62 11.44
N PHE A 126 -37.06 13.07 12.66
CA PHE A 126 -37.50 12.23 13.78
C PHE A 126 -38.93 12.60 14.23
N ASP A 127 -39.68 11.58 14.65
CA ASP A 127 -41.03 11.74 15.21
C ASP A 127 -40.93 12.25 16.65
N SER A 128 -39.96 11.72 17.41
CA SER A 128 -39.67 12.11 18.78
C SER A 128 -38.17 12.16 19.05
N VAL A 129 -37.75 13.09 19.90
CA VAL A 129 -36.38 13.23 20.39
C VAL A 129 -36.45 13.42 21.90
N GLN A 130 -35.68 12.63 22.66
CA GLN A 130 -35.59 12.69 24.12
C GLN A 130 -34.12 12.86 24.51
N GLU A 131 -33.81 13.75 25.45
CA GLU A 131 -32.46 13.88 26.01
C GLU A 131 -32.28 12.99 27.24
N GLU A 132 -31.03 12.70 27.59
CA GLU A 132 -30.64 12.08 28.87
C GLU A 132 -31.37 10.76 29.18
N THR A 133 -31.66 9.97 28.14
CA THR A 133 -32.48 8.77 28.26
C THR A 133 -31.68 7.58 28.76
N GLU A 134 -32.14 6.94 29.83
CA GLU A 134 -31.60 5.65 30.29
C GLU A 134 -32.22 4.50 29.49
N LEU A 135 -31.37 3.65 28.93
CA LEU A 135 -31.75 2.46 28.17
C LEU A 135 -30.66 1.41 28.23
N HIS A 136 -31.02 0.13 28.36
CA HIS A 136 -30.08 -1.00 28.31
C HIS A 136 -28.83 -0.82 29.21
N GLY A 137 -29.00 -0.21 30.38
CA GLY A 137 -27.91 0.04 31.34
C GLY A 137 -26.91 1.12 30.92
N MET A 138 -27.25 1.99 29.98
CA MET A 138 -26.49 3.19 29.59
C MET A 138 -27.39 4.43 29.57
N LYS A 139 -26.79 5.61 29.77
CA LYS A 139 -27.45 6.90 29.58
C LYS A 139 -27.02 7.48 28.24
N ALA A 140 -27.96 7.62 27.31
CA ALA A 140 -27.72 8.29 26.04
C ALA A 140 -27.88 9.81 26.19
N ASP A 141 -27.02 10.58 25.51
CA ASP A 141 -27.21 12.03 25.46
C ASP A 141 -28.54 12.40 24.80
N ILE A 142 -28.85 11.74 23.68
CA ILE A 142 -30.11 11.89 22.95
C ILE A 142 -30.54 10.54 22.39
N LEU A 143 -31.83 10.23 22.54
CA LEU A 143 -32.52 9.14 21.86
C LEU A 143 -33.55 9.71 20.89
N ALA A 144 -33.29 9.56 19.59
CA ALA A 144 -34.19 9.99 18.53
C ALA A 144 -34.92 8.79 17.91
N LYS A 145 -36.21 8.93 17.61
CA LYS A 145 -37.04 7.83 17.05
C LYS A 145 -37.71 8.25 15.74
N LYS A 146 -37.76 7.32 14.78
CA LYS A 146 -38.49 7.42 13.52
C LYS A 146 -39.20 6.10 13.24
N GLY A 147 -40.52 6.08 13.37
CA GLY A 147 -41.32 4.86 13.45
C GLY A 147 -40.79 3.94 14.55
N ASN A 148 -40.58 2.66 14.22
CA ASN A 148 -40.06 1.66 15.17
C ASN A 148 -38.52 1.67 15.31
N LYS A 149 -37.83 2.64 14.70
CA LYS A 149 -36.36 2.71 14.69
C LYS A 149 -35.89 3.78 15.65
N SER A 150 -34.81 3.48 16.37
CA SER A 150 -34.15 4.40 17.29
C SER A 150 -32.73 4.71 16.80
N LEU A 151 -32.28 5.93 17.07
CA LEU A 151 -30.92 6.41 16.86
C LEU A 151 -30.44 7.07 18.16
N ILE A 152 -29.32 6.56 18.68
CA ILE A 152 -28.59 7.20 19.78
C ILE A 152 -27.69 8.28 19.16
N ILE A 153 -27.70 9.48 19.74
CA ILE A 153 -26.82 10.58 19.33
C ILE A 153 -26.04 11.03 20.56
N GLU A 154 -24.72 10.84 20.49
CA GLU A 154 -23.77 11.23 21.53
C GLU A 154 -23.05 12.51 21.11
N ILE A 155 -22.78 13.39 22.06
CA ILE A 155 -22.04 14.63 21.80
C ILE A 155 -20.63 14.47 22.38
N PHE A 156 -19.62 14.73 21.57
CA PHE A 156 -18.22 14.74 22.01
C PHE A 156 -17.70 16.17 22.02
N TYR A 157 -17.44 16.71 23.21
CA TYR A 157 -16.68 17.95 23.38
C TYR A 157 -15.31 17.71 24.05
N ARG A 158 -15.29 17.10 25.23
CA ARG A 158 -14.02 16.75 25.92
C ARG A 158 -13.79 15.26 26.03
N HIS A 159 -14.87 14.49 26.19
CA HIS A 159 -14.82 13.05 26.37
C HIS A 159 -15.57 12.36 25.23
N LYS A 160 -14.86 11.47 24.54
CA LYS A 160 -15.48 10.55 23.58
C LYS A 160 -16.28 9.50 24.33
N VAL A 161 -17.18 8.85 23.63
CA VAL A 161 -17.88 7.66 24.14
C VAL A 161 -16.86 6.58 24.52
N GLU A 162 -16.93 6.13 25.77
CA GLU A 162 -16.05 5.11 26.32
C GLU A 162 -16.40 3.70 25.82
N ASP A 163 -15.41 2.82 25.78
CA ASP A 163 -15.55 1.44 25.26
C ASP A 163 -16.67 0.65 25.94
N GLN A 164 -16.85 0.82 27.26
CA GLN A 164 -17.93 0.13 28.00
C GLN A 164 -19.33 0.50 27.49
N LYS A 165 -19.52 1.75 27.04
CA LYS A 165 -20.77 2.22 26.46
C LYS A 165 -20.93 1.71 25.03
N LEU A 166 -19.84 1.64 24.24
CA LEU A 166 -19.86 1.04 22.89
C LEU A 166 -20.28 -0.42 22.91
N VAL A 167 -19.81 -1.20 23.89
CA VAL A 167 -20.26 -2.60 24.08
C VAL A 167 -21.76 -2.66 24.28
N LYS A 168 -22.32 -1.85 25.20
CA LYS A 168 -23.78 -1.81 25.47
C LYS A 168 -24.60 -1.39 24.25
N ILE A 169 -24.12 -0.40 23.49
CA ILE A 169 -24.75 0.05 22.23
C ILE A 169 -24.81 -1.12 21.22
N THR A 170 -23.70 -1.85 21.09
CA THR A 170 -23.56 -2.97 20.15
C THR A 170 -24.46 -4.13 20.55
N GLU A 171 -24.47 -4.52 21.83
CA GLU A 171 -25.30 -5.59 22.40
C GLU A 171 -26.80 -5.28 22.28
N ALA A 172 -27.20 -4.04 22.56
CA ALA A 172 -28.59 -3.59 22.38
C ALA A 172 -29.00 -3.50 20.89
N ASN A 173 -28.02 -3.56 19.97
CA ASN A 173 -28.19 -3.42 18.54
C ASN A 173 -29.01 -2.17 18.16
N ILE A 174 -28.62 -1.00 18.69
CA ILE A 174 -29.25 0.30 18.38
C ILE A 174 -28.27 1.16 17.59
N SER A 175 -28.70 1.69 16.44
CA SER A 175 -27.86 2.61 15.67
C SER A 175 -27.43 3.78 16.55
N ALA A 176 -26.16 4.15 16.50
CA ALA A 176 -25.58 5.21 17.31
C ALA A 176 -24.58 6.02 16.50
N ILE A 177 -24.63 7.33 16.67
CA ILE A 177 -23.66 8.28 16.11
C ILE A 177 -23.06 9.15 17.22
N GLU A 178 -21.85 9.63 16.99
CA GLU A 178 -21.21 10.65 17.82
C GLU A 178 -20.96 11.91 16.99
N ILE A 179 -21.33 13.07 17.52
CA ILE A 179 -21.09 14.39 16.93
C ILE A 179 -19.87 15.01 17.61
N ASN A 180 -18.79 15.20 16.85
CA ASN A 180 -17.56 15.80 17.33
C ASN A 180 -17.64 17.34 17.27
N LEU A 181 -17.62 17.95 18.46
CA LEU A 181 -17.62 19.39 18.70
C LEU A 181 -16.34 19.85 19.43
N SER A 182 -15.34 18.99 19.59
CA SER A 182 -14.14 19.24 20.41
C SER A 182 -13.26 20.39 19.92
N ASP A 183 -13.31 20.70 18.63
CA ASP A 183 -12.48 21.69 17.93
C ASP A 183 -13.24 23.00 17.63
N LEU A 184 -14.41 23.22 18.25
CA LEU A 184 -15.21 24.43 18.04
C LEU A 184 -14.42 25.72 18.29
N THR A 185 -14.58 26.66 17.38
CA THR A 185 -13.99 27.99 17.42
C THR A 185 -15.00 29.05 17.88
N PRO A 186 -14.55 30.27 18.24
CA PRO A 186 -15.44 31.38 18.51
C PRO A 186 -16.47 31.69 17.41
N GLU A 187 -16.12 31.43 16.15
CA GLU A 187 -17.00 31.70 15.01
C GLU A 187 -18.13 30.68 14.93
N ASP A 188 -17.83 29.41 15.23
CA ASP A 188 -18.78 28.31 15.19
C ASP A 188 -19.93 28.48 16.21
N VAL A 189 -19.67 29.18 17.32
CA VAL A 189 -20.66 29.45 18.38
C VAL A 189 -21.15 30.89 18.40
N LYS A 190 -20.97 31.66 17.31
CA LYS A 190 -21.34 33.10 17.31
C LYS A 190 -22.85 33.35 17.43
N ASN A 191 -23.66 32.38 17.01
CA ASN A 191 -25.11 32.37 17.10
C ASN A 191 -25.63 30.93 16.91
N TRP A 192 -26.94 30.74 17.10
CA TRP A 192 -27.59 29.43 16.97
C TRP A 192 -27.47 28.83 15.58
N GLU A 193 -27.68 29.60 14.51
CA GLU A 193 -27.57 29.11 13.13
C GLU A 193 -26.18 28.56 12.80
N THR A 194 -25.12 29.24 13.21
CA THR A 194 -23.75 28.80 12.92
C THR A 194 -23.40 27.55 13.72
N PHE A 195 -23.86 27.50 14.97
CA PHE A 195 -23.68 26.33 15.82
C PHE A 195 -24.43 25.11 15.28
N TRP A 196 -25.64 25.31 14.73
CA TRP A 196 -26.39 24.27 14.03
C TRP A 196 -25.63 23.69 12.85
N LEU A 197 -24.99 24.55 12.04
CA LEU A 197 -24.22 24.09 10.89
C LEU A 197 -23.09 23.14 11.32
N CYS A 198 -22.48 23.37 12.49
CA CYS A 198 -21.47 22.46 13.05
C CYS A 198 -22.09 21.15 13.55
N ILE A 199 -23.22 21.21 14.27
CA ILE A 199 -23.91 20.00 14.77
C ILE A 199 -24.37 19.12 13.61
N ASN A 200 -24.88 19.75 12.54
CA ASN A 200 -25.52 19.08 11.42
C ASN A 200 -24.58 18.85 10.22
N ASP A 201 -23.27 19.04 10.40
CA ASP A 201 -22.24 18.74 9.41
C ASP A 201 -21.90 17.25 9.45
N PRO A 202 -22.21 16.46 8.40
CA PRO A 202 -21.92 15.03 8.38
C PRO A 202 -20.43 14.72 8.57
N ARG A 203 -19.50 15.64 8.26
CA ARG A 203 -18.05 15.44 8.47
C ARG A 203 -17.66 15.43 9.94
N ARG A 204 -18.51 15.96 10.82
CA ARG A 204 -18.34 15.95 12.28
C ARG A 204 -19.06 14.77 12.93
N VAL A 205 -19.81 13.99 12.16
CA VAL A 205 -20.57 12.85 12.66
C VAL A 205 -19.84 11.56 12.33
N GLN A 206 -19.74 10.66 13.28
CA GLN A 206 -19.23 9.31 13.05
C GLN A 206 -20.24 8.26 13.54
N TRP A 207 -20.31 7.14 12.83
CA TRP A 207 -21.06 5.97 13.28
C TRP A 207 -20.32 5.28 14.40
N LEU A 208 -20.94 5.16 15.57
CA LEU A 208 -20.47 4.30 16.66
C LEU A 208 -20.95 2.86 16.46
N HIS A 209 -22.21 2.72 16.02
CA HIS A 209 -22.81 1.45 15.67
C HIS A 209 -23.91 1.67 14.62
N TYR A 210 -24.09 0.71 13.73
CA TYR A 210 -25.19 0.73 12.77
C TYR A 210 -25.99 -0.56 12.90
N ALA A 211 -27.16 -0.48 13.55
CA ALA A 211 -27.99 -1.65 13.83
C ALA A 211 -28.54 -2.35 12.58
N LYS A 212 -28.64 -1.60 11.48
CA LYS A 212 -28.97 -2.11 10.15
C LYS A 212 -27.73 -2.59 9.39
N ALA A 213 -26.62 -2.88 10.05
CA ALA A 213 -25.57 -3.71 9.47
C ALA A 213 -26.20 -5.09 9.25
N HIS A 214 -26.94 -5.21 8.15
CA HIS A 214 -27.76 -6.36 7.83
C HIS A 214 -26.81 -7.56 7.87
N PRO A 215 -26.96 -8.49 8.84
CA PRO A 215 -26.11 -9.68 8.89
C PRO A 215 -26.15 -10.41 7.55
N GLU A 216 -27.32 -10.36 6.90
CA GLU A 216 -27.54 -10.85 5.55
C GLU A 216 -26.75 -10.09 4.46
N LEU A 217 -26.65 -8.76 4.52
CA LEU A 217 -25.81 -8.00 3.57
C LEU A 217 -24.34 -8.33 3.76
N LYS A 218 -23.88 -8.38 5.02
CA LYS A 218 -22.49 -8.75 5.32
C LYS A 218 -22.19 -10.16 4.80
N LYS A 219 -23.09 -11.11 5.07
CA LYS A 219 -23.02 -12.48 4.56
C LYS A 219 -23.00 -12.54 3.03
N GLN A 220 -23.82 -11.73 2.34
CA GLN A 220 -23.81 -11.64 0.88
C GLN A 220 -22.46 -11.12 0.35
N LEU A 221 -21.89 -10.09 0.99
CA LEU A 221 -20.56 -9.58 0.63
C LEU A 221 -19.47 -10.64 0.88
N GLU A 222 -19.54 -11.35 2.00
CA GLU A 222 -18.62 -12.46 2.32
C GLU A 222 -18.74 -13.60 1.29
N MET A 223 -19.95 -13.99 0.91
CA MET A 223 -20.17 -15.01 -0.13
C MET A 223 -19.61 -14.58 -1.49
N LYS A 224 -19.75 -13.30 -1.85
CA LYS A 224 -19.21 -12.75 -3.10
C LYS A 224 -17.67 -12.81 -3.11
N ILE A 225 -17.03 -12.39 -2.01
CA ILE A 225 -15.58 -12.47 -1.87
C ILE A 225 -15.11 -13.93 -1.90
N GLN A 226 -15.83 -14.83 -1.23
CA GLN A 226 -15.46 -16.24 -1.22
C GLN A 226 -15.53 -16.87 -2.61
N ALA A 227 -16.54 -16.49 -3.42
CA ALA A 227 -16.64 -16.92 -4.80
C ALA A 227 -15.47 -16.40 -5.66
N GLN A 228 -15.11 -15.11 -5.51
CA GLN A 228 -13.96 -14.50 -6.20
C GLN A 228 -12.64 -15.17 -5.82
N ILE A 229 -12.41 -15.40 -4.52
CA ILE A 229 -11.22 -16.11 -4.03
C ILE A 229 -11.21 -17.52 -4.60
N GLN A 230 -12.32 -18.25 -4.58
CA GLN A 230 -12.37 -19.60 -5.11
C GLN A 230 -12.03 -19.67 -6.60
N GLU A 231 -12.51 -18.72 -7.41
CA GLU A 231 -12.15 -18.61 -8.82
C GLU A 231 -10.64 -18.36 -8.97
N GLN A 232 -10.09 -17.42 -8.20
CA GLN A 232 -8.67 -17.09 -8.23
C GLN A 232 -7.78 -18.26 -7.78
N GLU A 233 -8.18 -19.02 -6.76
CA GLU A 233 -7.48 -20.22 -6.30
C GLU A 233 -7.47 -21.32 -7.36
N GLU A 234 -8.54 -21.46 -8.14
CA GLU A 234 -8.58 -22.41 -9.24
C GLU A 234 -7.60 -21.99 -10.33
N GLU A 235 -7.52 -20.69 -10.67
CA GLU A 235 -6.50 -20.18 -11.59
C GLU A 235 -5.08 -20.47 -11.09
N TYR A 236 -4.81 -20.28 -9.79
CA TYR A 236 -3.51 -20.59 -9.20
C TYR A 236 -3.14 -22.07 -9.32
N LYS A 237 -4.10 -22.97 -9.09
CA LYS A 237 -3.88 -24.41 -9.28
C LYS A 237 -3.61 -24.75 -10.74
N GLN A 238 -4.35 -24.16 -11.68
CA GLN A 238 -4.13 -24.39 -13.11
C GLN A 238 -2.77 -23.86 -13.57
N GLU A 239 -2.36 -22.70 -13.07
CA GLU A 239 -1.03 -22.14 -13.30
C GLU A 239 0.06 -23.10 -12.78
N GLU A 240 -0.06 -23.55 -11.53
CA GLU A 240 0.88 -24.50 -10.92
C GLU A 240 0.99 -25.81 -11.73
N ILE A 241 -0.15 -26.38 -12.15
CA ILE A 241 -0.19 -27.58 -13.00
C ILE A 241 0.53 -27.33 -14.34
N ARG A 242 0.29 -26.17 -14.97
CA ARG A 242 0.92 -25.80 -16.24
C ARG A 242 2.44 -25.69 -16.09
N GLU A 243 2.91 -25.02 -15.04
CA GLU A 243 4.34 -24.85 -14.76
C GLU A 243 5.03 -26.18 -14.48
N LYS A 244 4.45 -27.03 -13.62
CA LYS A 244 4.96 -28.39 -13.35
C LYS A 244 5.04 -29.23 -14.62
N LYS A 245 4.06 -29.11 -15.52
CA LYS A 245 4.07 -29.82 -16.82
C LYS A 245 5.17 -29.32 -17.75
N VAL A 246 5.39 -28.01 -17.81
CA VAL A 246 6.48 -27.40 -18.57
C VAL A 246 7.84 -27.85 -18.03
N LEU A 247 8.04 -27.79 -16.71
CA LEU A 247 9.25 -28.24 -16.04
C LEU A 247 9.51 -29.74 -16.28
N SER A 248 8.51 -30.58 -16.09
CA SER A 248 8.63 -32.04 -16.28
C SER A 248 9.04 -32.39 -17.71
N ARG A 249 8.44 -31.72 -18.71
CA ARG A 249 8.81 -31.90 -20.12
C ARG A 249 10.24 -31.45 -20.38
N ALA A 250 10.66 -30.32 -19.82
CA ALA A 250 12.00 -29.79 -19.97
C ALA A 250 13.06 -30.74 -19.37
N LEU A 251 12.83 -31.24 -18.16
CA LEU A 251 13.69 -32.22 -17.49
C LEU A 251 13.82 -33.51 -18.32
N TYR A 252 12.70 -34.03 -18.85
CA TYR A 252 12.71 -35.19 -19.74
C TYR A 252 13.57 -34.97 -20.98
N VAL A 253 13.42 -33.82 -21.66
CA VAL A 253 14.21 -33.48 -22.85
C VAL A 253 15.70 -33.38 -22.52
N LEU A 254 16.06 -32.74 -21.40
CA LEU A 254 17.46 -32.59 -20.98
C LEU A 254 18.11 -33.92 -20.59
N LYS A 255 17.33 -34.88 -20.05
CA LYS A 255 17.80 -36.21 -19.68
C LYS A 255 17.98 -37.14 -20.88
N THR A 256 17.08 -37.08 -21.86
CA THR A 256 16.99 -38.07 -22.95
C THR A 256 17.66 -37.64 -24.25
N ARG A 257 17.80 -36.33 -24.51
CA ARG A 257 18.34 -35.85 -25.78
C ARG A 257 19.84 -36.15 -25.89
N PRO A 258 20.31 -36.83 -26.95
CA PRO A 258 21.73 -37.08 -27.15
C PRO A 258 22.50 -35.76 -27.33
N ARG A 259 23.23 -35.33 -26.28
CA ARG A 259 23.97 -34.05 -26.29
C ARG A 259 24.94 -33.96 -27.45
N LYS A 260 25.61 -35.07 -27.80
CA LYS A 260 26.58 -35.14 -28.91
C LYS A 260 25.97 -34.78 -30.28
N GLN A 261 24.82 -35.36 -30.63
CA GLN A 261 24.17 -35.09 -31.91
C GLN A 261 23.62 -33.66 -31.98
N TYR A 262 23.09 -33.15 -30.86
CA TYR A 262 22.60 -31.78 -30.80
C TYR A 262 23.73 -30.75 -30.95
N ILE A 263 24.87 -30.96 -30.26
CA ILE A 263 26.06 -30.12 -30.40
C ILE A 263 26.59 -30.17 -31.84
N ALA A 264 26.64 -31.34 -32.48
CA ALA A 264 27.07 -31.47 -33.87
C ALA A 264 26.15 -30.67 -34.83
N TYR A 265 24.84 -30.72 -34.61
CA TYR A 265 23.87 -29.89 -35.35
C TYR A 265 24.12 -28.38 -35.15
N LEU A 266 24.36 -27.93 -33.91
CA LEU A 266 24.63 -26.52 -33.62
C LEU A 266 25.93 -26.04 -34.26
N LYS A 267 26.98 -26.87 -34.26
CA LYS A 267 28.26 -26.63 -34.95
C LYS A 267 28.06 -26.38 -36.44
N GLN A 268 27.28 -27.23 -37.11
CA GLN A 268 26.98 -27.05 -38.54
C GLN A 268 26.15 -25.78 -38.78
N LYS A 269 25.15 -25.52 -37.95
CA LYS A 269 24.29 -24.33 -38.07
C LYS A 269 25.07 -23.02 -37.88
N ALA A 270 26.09 -23.02 -37.03
CA ALA A 270 26.96 -21.87 -36.78
C ALA A 270 27.60 -21.32 -38.05
N GLU A 271 27.97 -22.21 -38.99
CA GLU A 271 28.59 -21.83 -40.25
C GLU A 271 27.67 -20.94 -41.11
N THR A 272 26.35 -21.15 -41.00
CA THR A 272 25.32 -20.40 -41.75
C THR A 272 24.66 -19.28 -40.94
N SER A 273 25.10 -19.04 -39.70
CA SER A 273 24.42 -18.13 -38.78
C SER A 273 24.49 -16.66 -39.24
N PRO A 274 23.37 -15.91 -39.28
CA PRO A 274 23.40 -14.46 -39.50
C PRO A 274 24.19 -13.71 -38.43
N VAL A 275 24.15 -14.23 -37.18
CA VAL A 275 24.89 -13.69 -36.03
C VAL A 275 26.39 -13.76 -36.29
N ARG A 276 26.90 -14.84 -36.91
CA ARG A 276 28.30 -14.92 -37.35
C ARG A 276 28.66 -13.71 -38.22
N LYS A 277 27.92 -13.48 -39.31
CA LYS A 277 28.24 -12.40 -40.28
C LYS A 277 28.29 -11.02 -39.62
N PHE A 278 27.33 -10.72 -38.76
CA PHE A 278 27.27 -9.42 -38.10
C PHE A 278 28.37 -9.26 -37.06
N TYR A 279 28.62 -10.28 -36.23
CA TYR A 279 29.54 -10.15 -35.10
C TYR A 279 31.01 -10.36 -35.45
N THR A 280 31.34 -10.90 -36.63
CA THR A 280 32.75 -10.96 -37.10
C THR A 280 33.18 -9.73 -37.90
N GLN A 281 32.27 -8.88 -38.34
CA GLN A 281 32.62 -7.65 -39.08
C GLN A 281 33.44 -6.70 -38.20
N ASN A 282 34.53 -6.16 -38.78
CA ASN A 282 35.43 -5.18 -38.16
C ASN A 282 36.15 -5.67 -36.90
N LEU A 283 36.31 -6.99 -36.75
CA LEU A 283 37.19 -7.60 -35.75
C LEU A 283 38.58 -7.87 -36.37
N PRO A 284 39.65 -7.94 -35.55
CA PRO A 284 41.01 -8.17 -36.03
C PRO A 284 41.29 -9.63 -36.44
N PHE A 285 40.26 -10.49 -36.43
CA PHE A 285 40.35 -11.91 -36.77
C PHE A 285 39.14 -12.35 -37.59
N SER A 286 39.28 -13.47 -38.29
CA SER A 286 38.25 -14.02 -39.18
C SER A 286 37.59 -15.26 -38.57
N TRP A 287 36.41 -15.66 -39.07
CA TRP A 287 35.70 -16.82 -38.53
C TRP A 287 36.43 -18.17 -38.68
N PRO A 288 37.17 -18.45 -39.77
CA PRO A 288 37.99 -19.66 -39.84
C PRO A 288 39.15 -19.68 -38.83
N ASP A 289 39.60 -18.51 -38.37
CA ASP A 289 40.81 -18.31 -37.56
C ASP A 289 40.46 -17.54 -36.27
N LEU A 290 39.57 -18.14 -35.47
CA LEU A 290 39.10 -17.55 -34.20
C LEU A 290 40.12 -17.76 -33.08
N PRO A 291 40.50 -16.70 -32.34
CA PRO A 291 41.32 -16.84 -31.14
C PRO A 291 40.69 -17.74 -30.08
N ASP A 292 41.51 -18.38 -29.26
CA ASP A 292 41.07 -19.30 -28.20
C ASP A 292 40.05 -18.66 -27.25
N PHE A 293 40.23 -17.38 -26.93
CA PHE A 293 39.33 -16.66 -26.03
C PHE A 293 37.91 -16.41 -26.58
N VAL A 294 37.68 -16.57 -27.89
CA VAL A 294 36.33 -16.55 -28.51
C VAL A 294 35.88 -17.92 -29.05
N ASN A 295 36.65 -18.98 -28.73
CA ASN A 295 36.34 -20.37 -29.03
C ASN A 295 36.62 -21.29 -27.81
N ALA A 296 36.48 -20.75 -26.60
CA ALA A 296 36.87 -21.39 -25.36
C ALA A 296 35.96 -22.57 -25.01
N ASP A 297 36.55 -23.72 -24.69
CA ASP A 297 35.80 -24.90 -24.21
C ASP A 297 35.39 -24.74 -22.76
N ILE A 298 34.14 -24.32 -22.56
CA ILE A 298 33.58 -24.07 -21.24
C ILE A 298 32.34 -24.95 -21.00
N PRO A 299 32.05 -25.31 -19.74
CA PRO A 299 30.93 -26.20 -19.42
C PRO A 299 29.60 -25.74 -20.03
N ASN A 300 28.97 -26.62 -20.80
CA ASN A 300 27.71 -26.41 -21.53
C ASN A 300 27.72 -25.31 -22.61
N GLY A 301 28.87 -24.68 -22.90
CA GLY A 301 28.98 -23.53 -23.81
C GLY A 301 28.55 -23.81 -25.25
N ASP A 302 28.63 -25.07 -25.68
CA ASP A 302 28.29 -25.49 -27.05
C ASP A 302 26.80 -25.51 -27.39
N TRP A 303 25.93 -25.41 -26.37
CA TRP A 303 24.53 -25.71 -26.59
C TRP A 303 23.56 -24.97 -25.67
N ILE A 304 24.02 -24.48 -24.50
CA ILE A 304 23.12 -23.91 -23.50
C ILE A 304 22.39 -22.65 -24.01
N PHE A 305 23.06 -21.87 -24.85
CA PHE A 305 22.50 -20.71 -25.54
C PHE A 305 21.79 -21.05 -26.86
N GLY A 306 21.57 -22.34 -27.14
CA GLY A 306 20.92 -22.83 -28.36
C GLY A 306 21.70 -22.59 -29.65
N CYS A 307 23.00 -22.27 -29.53
CA CYS A 307 23.95 -22.08 -30.60
C CYS A 307 25.33 -22.61 -30.18
N ASP A 308 26.22 -22.76 -31.16
CA ASP A 308 27.62 -23.13 -30.95
C ASP A 308 28.39 -22.07 -30.16
N ARG A 309 29.39 -22.50 -29.38
CA ARG A 309 30.18 -21.63 -28.49
C ARG A 309 30.76 -20.41 -29.20
N ARG A 310 31.25 -20.60 -30.43
CA ARG A 310 31.91 -19.56 -31.23
C ARG A 310 30.98 -18.40 -31.54
N VAL A 311 29.68 -18.68 -31.70
CA VAL A 311 28.67 -17.68 -32.05
C VAL A 311 28.46 -16.69 -30.90
N TRP A 312 28.13 -17.19 -29.71
CA TRP A 312 27.80 -16.30 -28.59
C TRP A 312 29.05 -15.69 -27.94
N GLN A 313 30.19 -16.41 -27.93
CA GLN A 313 31.46 -15.86 -27.42
C GLN A 313 31.97 -14.72 -28.31
N THR A 314 31.89 -14.87 -29.64
CA THR A 314 32.26 -13.77 -30.57
C THR A 314 31.32 -12.58 -30.42
N ALA A 315 30.00 -12.83 -30.28
CA ALA A 315 29.04 -11.77 -30.07
C ALA A 315 29.35 -10.99 -28.78
N PHE A 316 29.58 -11.72 -27.68
CA PHE A 316 29.97 -11.13 -26.41
C PHE A 316 31.26 -10.30 -26.53
N TYR A 317 32.32 -10.89 -27.10
CA TYR A 317 33.60 -10.21 -27.26
C TYR A 317 33.45 -8.89 -28.01
N LYS A 318 32.75 -8.91 -29.15
CA LYS A 318 32.52 -7.69 -29.93
C LYS A 318 31.77 -6.63 -29.12
N SER A 319 30.71 -7.01 -28.43
CA SER A 319 29.84 -6.05 -27.76
C SER A 319 30.40 -5.52 -26.44
N PHE A 320 31.03 -6.36 -25.63
CA PHE A 320 31.45 -5.99 -24.28
C PHE A 320 32.95 -5.65 -24.19
N ILE A 321 33.80 -6.33 -24.97
CA ILE A 321 35.26 -6.13 -24.92
C ILE A 321 35.74 -5.19 -26.03
N TRP A 322 35.29 -5.37 -27.27
CA TRP A 322 35.78 -4.61 -28.43
C TRP A 322 35.19 -3.20 -28.53
N ILE A 323 33.86 -3.07 -28.47
CA ILE A 323 33.13 -1.79 -28.55
C ILE A 323 33.22 -0.99 -27.23
N LYS A 324 33.81 -1.61 -26.20
CA LYS A 324 34.25 -1.04 -24.92
C LYS A 324 33.09 -0.67 -23.97
N GLU A 325 32.72 -1.62 -23.09
CA GLU A 325 32.05 -1.32 -21.82
C GLU A 325 33.08 -1.32 -20.68
N GLU A 326 32.98 -0.38 -19.72
CA GLU A 326 33.91 -0.30 -18.58
C GLU A 326 33.72 -1.46 -17.59
N SER A 327 32.47 -1.87 -17.35
CA SER A 327 32.14 -3.03 -16.51
C SER A 327 30.75 -3.59 -16.85
N PHE A 328 30.55 -4.87 -16.56
CA PHE A 328 29.28 -5.57 -16.77
C PHE A 328 29.08 -6.67 -15.73
N SER A 329 27.84 -7.10 -15.57
CA SER A 329 27.48 -8.22 -14.72
C SER A 329 27.06 -9.46 -15.51
N VAL A 330 27.17 -10.64 -14.88
CA VAL A 330 26.68 -11.91 -15.48
C VAL A 330 25.21 -11.81 -15.86
N ARG A 331 24.37 -11.21 -15.00
CA ARG A 331 22.93 -11.02 -15.25
C ARG A 331 22.68 -10.14 -16.48
N ARG A 332 23.43 -9.04 -16.62
CA ARG A 332 23.33 -8.13 -17.78
C ARG A 332 23.67 -8.85 -19.07
N VAL A 333 24.78 -9.58 -19.11
CA VAL A 333 25.20 -10.32 -20.31
C VAL A 333 24.23 -11.45 -20.62
N HIS A 334 23.74 -12.17 -19.60
CA HIS A 334 22.72 -13.19 -19.77
C HIS A 334 21.47 -12.63 -20.45
N ASN A 335 20.87 -11.56 -19.89
CA ASN A 335 19.69 -10.89 -20.44
C ASN A 335 19.93 -10.39 -21.88
N TRP A 336 21.09 -9.79 -22.14
CA TRP A 336 21.47 -9.32 -23.47
C TRP A 336 21.60 -10.47 -24.48
N LEU A 337 22.24 -11.58 -24.10
CA LEU A 337 22.37 -12.76 -24.96
C LEU A 337 21.00 -13.35 -25.32
N GLN A 338 20.02 -13.36 -24.41
CA GLN A 338 18.68 -13.90 -24.72
C GLN A 338 18.00 -13.20 -25.91
N HIS A 339 18.37 -11.94 -26.19
CA HIS A 339 17.83 -11.17 -27.32
C HIS A 339 18.56 -11.45 -28.64
N ILE A 340 19.75 -12.05 -28.59
CA ILE A 340 20.61 -12.29 -29.76
C ILE A 340 20.56 -13.75 -30.18
N VAL A 341 20.53 -14.66 -29.20
CA VAL A 341 20.54 -16.10 -29.41
C VAL A 341 19.31 -16.73 -28.78
N LYS A 342 18.71 -17.70 -29.47
CA LYS A 342 17.53 -18.42 -28.96
C LYS A 342 17.97 -19.47 -27.93
N ILE A 343 17.88 -19.13 -26.66
CA ILE A 343 18.19 -20.04 -25.55
C ILE A 343 17.38 -21.33 -25.67
N ASN A 344 17.96 -22.43 -25.21
CA ASN A 344 17.26 -23.69 -25.13
C ASN A 344 16.09 -23.57 -24.14
N LYS A 345 14.86 -23.58 -24.66
CA LYS A 345 13.60 -23.49 -23.87
C LYS A 345 13.51 -24.50 -22.73
N SER A 346 14.20 -25.65 -22.83
CA SER A 346 14.23 -26.63 -21.73
C SER A 346 15.16 -26.19 -20.60
N VAL A 347 16.27 -25.52 -20.89
CA VAL A 347 17.15 -24.93 -19.86
C VAL A 347 16.42 -23.79 -19.16
N GLU A 348 15.85 -22.88 -19.96
CA GLU A 348 15.08 -21.73 -19.47
C GLU A 348 13.92 -22.16 -18.54
N ALA A 349 13.13 -23.16 -18.94
CA ALA A 349 12.06 -23.69 -18.10
C ALA A 349 12.54 -24.23 -16.75
N VAL A 350 13.71 -24.87 -16.70
CA VAL A 350 14.26 -25.40 -15.44
C VAL A 350 14.85 -24.28 -14.59
N GLU A 351 15.49 -23.27 -15.19
CA GLU A 351 15.99 -22.09 -14.47
C GLU A 351 14.84 -21.28 -13.84
N ILE A 352 13.70 -21.17 -14.51
CA ILE A 352 12.53 -20.43 -14.02
C ILE A 352 11.77 -21.22 -12.94
N TYR A 353 11.45 -22.49 -13.19
CA TYR A 353 10.53 -23.25 -12.35
C TYR A 353 11.21 -24.23 -11.39
N GLY A 354 12.51 -24.52 -11.58
CA GLY A 354 13.20 -25.56 -10.82
C GLY A 354 13.28 -25.30 -9.32
N SER A 355 13.47 -24.03 -8.92
CA SER A 355 13.49 -23.62 -7.51
C SER A 355 12.10 -23.61 -6.87
N CYS A 356 11.05 -23.34 -7.66
CA CYS A 356 9.66 -23.35 -7.21
C CYS A 356 9.16 -24.79 -6.94
N TYR A 357 9.70 -25.78 -7.65
CA TYR A 357 9.25 -27.17 -7.58
C TYR A 357 10.41 -28.15 -7.34
N PRO A 358 11.11 -28.07 -6.19
CA PRO A 358 12.30 -28.87 -5.93
C PRO A 358 12.02 -30.37 -5.92
N CYS A 359 10.79 -30.80 -5.57
CA CYS A 359 10.39 -32.20 -5.60
C CYS A 359 10.36 -32.84 -7.00
N LEU A 360 10.26 -32.04 -8.06
CA LEU A 360 10.32 -32.52 -9.44
C LEU A 360 11.74 -32.59 -9.99
N VAL A 361 12.70 -31.96 -9.32
CA VAL A 361 14.11 -31.93 -9.73
C VAL A 361 14.88 -32.94 -8.88
N SER A 362 15.25 -34.09 -9.45
CA SER A 362 16.06 -35.08 -8.72
C SER A 362 17.42 -34.49 -8.29
N ALA A 363 17.94 -34.90 -7.14
CA ALA A 363 19.22 -34.42 -6.59
C ALA A 363 20.39 -34.49 -7.62
N ASP A 364 20.44 -35.56 -8.41
CA ASP A 364 21.44 -35.76 -9.47
C ASP A 364 21.35 -34.71 -10.58
N ILE A 365 20.14 -34.24 -10.88
CA ILE A 365 19.88 -33.21 -11.88
C ILE A 365 20.21 -31.84 -11.30
N TYR A 366 19.95 -31.58 -10.01
CA TYR A 366 20.31 -30.32 -9.35
C TYR A 366 21.84 -30.07 -9.35
N ALA A 367 22.62 -31.12 -9.06
CA ALA A 367 24.09 -31.06 -9.07
C ALA A 367 24.70 -30.92 -10.48
N SER A 368 23.98 -31.32 -11.52
CA SER A 368 24.44 -31.31 -12.91
C SER A 368 23.64 -30.36 -13.80
N LEU A 369 22.83 -29.48 -13.19
CA LEU A 369 21.86 -28.66 -13.91
C LEU A 369 22.62 -27.64 -14.76
N PRO A 370 22.44 -27.64 -16.09
CA PRO A 370 23.06 -26.65 -16.94
C PRO A 370 22.50 -25.27 -16.59
N SER A 371 23.36 -24.38 -16.09
CA SER A 371 23.02 -22.98 -15.80
C SER A 371 23.71 -22.07 -16.82
N SER A 372 22.91 -21.26 -17.52
CA SER A 372 23.40 -20.27 -18.49
C SER A 372 24.26 -19.20 -17.81
N CYS A 373 23.86 -18.74 -16.62
CA CYS A 373 24.66 -17.86 -15.77
C CYS A 373 25.94 -18.57 -15.25
N GLY A 374 25.85 -19.84 -14.89
CA GLY A 374 27.03 -20.64 -14.49
C GLY A 374 28.04 -20.80 -15.63
N THR A 375 27.57 -21.07 -16.85
CA THR A 375 28.36 -21.11 -18.08
C THR A 375 29.03 -19.76 -18.35
N LEU A 376 28.32 -18.64 -18.23
CA LEU A 376 28.93 -17.30 -18.39
C LEU A 376 29.99 -17.02 -17.34
N ARG A 377 29.71 -17.36 -16.08
CA ARG A 377 30.69 -17.21 -14.98
C ARG A 377 31.95 -18.02 -15.25
N ALA A 378 31.82 -19.27 -15.71
CA ALA A 378 32.98 -20.09 -16.08
C ALA A 378 33.79 -19.47 -17.23
N TYR A 379 33.11 -18.94 -18.25
CA TYR A 379 33.77 -18.25 -19.36
C TYR A 379 34.45 -16.95 -18.93
N PHE A 380 33.83 -16.14 -18.07
CA PHE A 380 34.44 -14.90 -17.58
C PHE A 380 35.64 -15.17 -16.68
N ASN A 381 35.58 -16.21 -15.85
CA ASN A 381 36.73 -16.65 -15.06
C ASN A 381 37.89 -17.07 -15.96
N TYR A 382 37.61 -17.81 -17.04
CA TYR A 382 38.64 -18.14 -18.04
C TYR A 382 39.25 -16.88 -18.69
N LEU A 383 38.43 -15.86 -19.00
CA LEU A 383 38.96 -14.59 -19.51
C LEU A 383 39.75 -13.79 -18.45
N CYS A 384 39.45 -13.96 -17.16
CA CYS A 384 40.28 -13.42 -16.07
C CYS A 384 41.65 -14.09 -16.03
N GLU A 385 41.72 -15.42 -16.20
CA GLU A 385 42.98 -16.16 -16.27
C GLU A 385 43.86 -15.69 -17.44
N LEU A 386 43.25 -15.32 -18.57
CA LEU A 386 43.95 -14.71 -19.71
C LEU A 386 44.34 -13.23 -19.50
N GLY A 387 43.96 -12.64 -18.36
CA GLY A 387 44.22 -11.24 -18.03
C GLY A 387 43.39 -10.23 -18.84
N MET A 388 42.29 -10.67 -19.44
CA MET A 388 41.39 -9.83 -20.24
C MET A 388 40.30 -9.16 -19.40
N LEU A 389 39.85 -9.84 -18.34
CA LEU A 389 38.86 -9.34 -17.39
C LEU A 389 39.41 -9.33 -15.96
N GLU A 390 38.80 -8.53 -15.09
CA GLU A 390 39.06 -8.50 -13.64
C GLU A 390 37.74 -8.59 -12.86
N PHE A 391 37.67 -9.48 -11.87
CA PHE A 391 36.51 -9.62 -10.99
C PHE A 391 36.39 -8.39 -10.08
N SER A 392 35.21 -7.77 -10.07
CA SER A 392 34.95 -6.48 -9.39
C SER A 392 34.07 -6.60 -8.13
N GLY A 393 33.66 -7.81 -7.74
CA GLY A 393 32.83 -8.07 -6.55
C GLY A 393 31.36 -8.40 -6.86
N ASP A 394 30.61 -8.69 -5.79
CA ASP A 394 29.14 -8.83 -5.80
C ASP A 394 28.53 -7.56 -5.16
N GLU A 395 27.61 -6.86 -5.84
CA GLU A 395 26.96 -5.68 -5.25
C GLU A 395 25.96 -6.09 -4.16
N LEU A 396 25.92 -5.31 -3.06
CA LEU A 396 25.06 -5.53 -1.88
C LEU A 396 23.53 -5.46 -2.16
N GLY A 397 23.11 -5.18 -3.39
CA GLY A 397 21.69 -5.03 -3.80
C GLY A 397 21.13 -6.13 -4.69
N ASP A 398 21.97 -6.99 -5.28
CA ASP A 398 21.54 -8.14 -6.11
C ASP A 398 22.40 -9.38 -5.75
N PRO A 399 22.07 -10.08 -4.64
CA PRO A 399 22.82 -11.23 -4.16
C PRO A 399 22.85 -12.34 -5.23
N GLY A 400 23.94 -12.42 -5.98
CA GLY A 400 24.15 -13.39 -7.06
C GLY A 400 24.66 -12.82 -8.39
N SER A 401 24.65 -11.50 -8.57
CA SER A 401 25.16 -10.85 -9.79
C SER A 401 26.64 -10.47 -9.66
N CYS A 402 27.52 -11.37 -10.10
CA CYS A 402 28.96 -11.16 -10.17
C CYS A 402 29.33 -10.11 -11.24
N TRP A 403 30.17 -9.14 -10.88
CA TRP A 403 30.62 -8.07 -11.78
C TRP A 403 32.06 -8.25 -12.27
N PHE A 404 32.30 -7.81 -13.50
CA PHE A 404 33.60 -7.89 -14.18
C PHE A 404 33.93 -6.58 -14.88
N ARG A 405 35.22 -6.23 -14.90
CA ARG A 405 35.78 -5.08 -15.60
C ARG A 405 36.63 -5.56 -16.77
N VAL A 406 36.57 -4.85 -17.90
CA VAL A 406 37.44 -5.13 -19.06
C VAL A 406 38.81 -4.48 -18.83
N VAL A 407 39.87 -5.28 -18.85
CA VAL A 407 41.25 -4.83 -18.63
C VAL A 407 42.07 -4.85 -19.92
N SER A 408 41.80 -5.82 -20.82
CA SER A 408 42.51 -5.94 -22.09
C SER A 408 41.59 -6.46 -23.21
N LYS A 409 41.90 -6.07 -24.44
CA LYS A 409 41.23 -6.58 -25.66
C LYS A 409 41.89 -7.85 -26.21
N SER A 410 43.07 -8.21 -25.73
CA SER A 410 43.82 -9.41 -26.10
C SER A 410 44.30 -10.15 -24.87
N ALA A 411 44.47 -11.47 -24.97
CA ALA A 411 45.11 -12.27 -23.93
C ALA A 411 46.54 -11.76 -23.68
N ARG A 412 47.02 -11.88 -22.44
CA ARG A 412 48.45 -11.68 -22.15
C ARG A 412 49.23 -12.82 -22.82
N CYS A 413 50.32 -12.52 -23.54
CA CYS A 413 51.21 -13.57 -24.04
C CYS A 413 51.68 -14.43 -22.87
N SER A 414 51.62 -15.75 -23.01
CA SER A 414 52.31 -16.63 -22.06
C SER A 414 53.82 -16.35 -22.16
N PRO A 415 54.58 -16.46 -21.06
CA PRO A 415 56.04 -16.35 -21.10
C PRO A 415 56.69 -17.33 -22.09
N GLU A 416 56.03 -18.43 -22.44
CA GLU A 416 56.49 -19.45 -23.37
C GLU A 416 56.42 -19.03 -24.85
N GLN A 417 55.52 -18.10 -25.22
CA GLN A 417 55.41 -17.59 -26.59
C GLN A 417 56.42 -16.48 -26.92
N MET A 418 57.06 -15.88 -25.91
CA MET A 418 58.12 -14.87 -26.10
C MET A 418 59.49 -15.49 -26.45
N ALA A 419 59.65 -16.81 -26.39
CA ALA A 419 60.92 -17.50 -26.67
C ALA A 419 61.12 -17.87 -28.17
N HIS A 420 60.16 -17.58 -29.04
CA HIS A 420 60.24 -17.88 -30.48
C HIS A 420 60.19 -16.64 -31.39
N LEU A 421 60.38 -15.45 -30.80
CA LEU A 421 60.50 -14.19 -31.52
C LEU A 421 61.75 -13.46 -31.03
N ASP A 422 62.92 -14.03 -31.35
CA ASP A 422 64.21 -13.34 -31.41
C ASP A 422 64.83 -13.55 -32.79
#